data_AF-A0A7L3AQQ6-F1
#
_entry.id   AF-A0A7L3AQQ6-F1
#
_cell.length_a   1.000
_cell.length_b   1.000
_cell.length_c   1.000
_cell.angle_alpha   90.00
_cell.angle_beta   90.00
_cell.angle_gamma   90.00
#
_symmetry.space_group_name_H-M   'P 1'
#
loop_
_entity.id
_entity.type
_entity.pdbx_description
1 polymer ?
#
loop_
_entity_poly.entity_id
_entity_poly.type
_entity_poly.pdbx_seq_one_letter_code
_entity_poly.pdbx_strand_id
1 'polypeptide(L)'
;SHQEATEKEVERILGILQTHFRNDSDTPISFFDFVIDPHSFARTVENMFHVSFLIRDGLARLRLDDDKLPVIEPVKDNKEKEEGGEDEHSAGARNQVVISLNYQEWQ
;
A
#
# COMPACT_ATOMS: atom_id res chain seq x y z
N SER A 1 -13.97 16.42 13.25
CA SER A 1 -14.89 15.53 12.50
C SER A 1 -14.24 14.17 12.29
N HIS A 2 -14.98 13.07 12.15
CA HIS A 2 -14.41 11.74 11.85
C HIS A 2 -13.64 11.70 10.52
N GLN A 3 -14.05 12.52 9.57
CA GLN A 3 -13.38 12.65 8.27
C GLN A 3 -11.95 13.21 8.42
N GLU A 4 -11.77 14.27 9.22
CA GLU A 4 -10.44 14.84 9.50
C GLU A 4 -9.50 13.85 10.20
N ALA A 5 -10.03 12.93 11.02
CA ALA A 5 -9.23 11.88 11.64
C ALA A 5 -8.78 10.84 10.60
N THR A 6 -9.65 10.49 9.65
CA THR A 6 -9.32 9.57 8.55
C THR A 6 -8.24 10.14 7.64
N GLU A 7 -8.34 11.43 7.29
CA GLU A 7 -7.35 12.12 6.44
C GLU A 7 -5.97 12.12 7.09
N LYS A 8 -5.89 12.44 8.40
CA LYS A 8 -4.64 12.41 9.16
C LYS A 8 -4.01 11.01 9.22
N GLU A 9 -4.80 9.96 9.36
CA GLU A 9 -4.27 8.59 9.36
C GLU A 9 -3.74 8.18 7.99
N VAL A 10 -4.41 8.57 6.90
CA VAL A 10 -3.93 8.34 5.53
C VAL A 10 -2.60 9.06 5.29
N GLU A 11 -2.48 10.33 5.70
CA GLU A 11 -1.22 11.09 5.62
C GLU A 11 -0.11 10.46 6.45
N ARG A 12 -0.42 10.00 7.67
CA ARG A 12 0.53 9.32 8.55
C ARG A 12 1.05 8.02 7.93
N ILE A 13 0.16 7.19 7.38
CA ILE A 13 0.50 5.91 6.75
C ILE A 13 1.36 6.15 5.51
N LEU A 14 1.02 7.14 4.67
CA LEU A 14 1.86 7.52 3.53
C LEU A 14 3.26 7.94 3.95
N GLY A 15 3.37 8.76 5.01
CA GLY A 15 4.66 9.19 5.55
C GLY A 15 5.52 8.03 6.04
N ILE A 16 4.92 7.02 6.68
CA ILE A 16 5.61 5.80 7.10
C ILE A 16 6.11 5.01 5.88
N LEU A 17 5.23 4.78 4.89
CA LEU A 17 5.58 4.07 3.66
C LEU A 17 6.76 4.74 2.94
N GLN A 18 6.71 6.07 2.76
CA GLN A 18 7.78 6.84 2.13
C GLN A 18 9.08 6.82 2.94
N THR A 19 8.99 6.88 4.27
CA THR A 19 10.17 6.86 5.15
C THR A 19 10.89 5.52 5.08
N HIS A 20 10.15 4.40 5.08
CA HIS A 20 10.75 3.08 4.90
C HIS A 20 11.50 2.97 3.57
N PHE A 21 10.87 3.37 2.46
CA PHE A 21 11.50 3.32 1.13
C PHE A 21 12.67 4.27 0.94
N ARG A 22 12.72 5.38 1.69
CA ARG A 22 13.88 6.29 1.63
C ARG A 22 15.11 5.67 2.29
N ASN A 23 14.92 4.88 3.34
CA ASN A 23 16.00 4.26 4.08
C ASN A 23 16.52 2.99 3.40
N ASP A 24 15.64 2.26 2.70
CA ASP A 24 15.98 1.08 1.92
C ASP A 24 15.16 1.05 0.64
N SER A 25 15.73 1.61 -0.44
CA SER A 25 14.99 1.92 -1.67
C SER A 25 14.71 0.73 -2.58
N ASP A 26 15.32 -0.42 -2.29
CA ASP A 26 15.23 -1.64 -3.12
C ASP A 26 14.44 -2.76 -2.46
N THR A 27 14.06 -2.61 -1.18
CA THR A 27 13.30 -3.63 -0.45
C THR A 27 11.82 -3.27 -0.43
N PRO A 28 10.97 -3.94 -1.24
CA PRO A 28 9.53 -3.74 -1.15
C PRO A 28 9.00 -4.24 0.20
N ILE A 29 8.00 -3.54 0.75
CA ILE A 29 7.46 -3.86 2.09
C ILE A 29 6.34 -4.88 1.92
N SER A 30 6.39 -5.98 2.68
CA SER A 30 5.27 -6.91 2.82
C SER A 30 3.99 -6.15 3.19
N PHE A 31 2.93 -6.32 2.39
CA PHE A 31 1.66 -5.65 2.66
C PHE A 31 1.08 -6.03 4.02
N PHE A 32 1.19 -7.31 4.40
CA PHE A 32 0.70 -7.80 5.67
C PHE A 32 1.46 -7.19 6.84
N ASP A 33 2.78 -7.14 6.78
CA ASP A 33 3.60 -6.52 7.84
C ASP A 33 3.32 -5.03 7.98
N PHE A 34 2.92 -4.38 6.88
CA PHE A 34 2.59 -2.95 6.87
C PHE A 34 1.23 -2.64 7.51
N VAL A 35 0.22 -3.48 7.32
CA VAL A 35 -1.16 -3.21 7.78
C VAL A 35 -1.52 -3.91 9.08
N ILE A 36 -0.84 -4.99 9.46
CA ILE A 36 -1.17 -5.77 10.65
C ILE A 36 -0.79 -5.00 11.92
N ASP A 37 -1.78 -4.82 12.79
CA ASP A 37 -1.56 -4.48 14.19
C ASP A 37 -1.64 -5.76 15.03
N PRO A 38 -0.56 -6.18 15.72
CA PRO A 38 -0.52 -7.44 16.47
C PRO A 38 -1.40 -7.45 17.73
N HIS A 39 -2.03 -6.33 18.06
CA HIS A 39 -2.81 -6.13 19.28
C HIS A 39 -4.26 -5.71 19.00
N SER A 40 -4.63 -5.46 17.74
CA SER A 40 -6.01 -5.12 17.37
C SER A 40 -6.34 -5.49 15.93
N PHE A 41 -7.26 -6.45 15.79
CA PHE A 41 -7.87 -6.79 14.51
C PHE A 41 -8.58 -5.59 13.88
N ALA A 42 -9.32 -4.80 14.68
CA ALA A 42 -10.03 -3.62 14.18
C ALA A 42 -9.05 -2.60 13.58
N ARG A 43 -7.90 -2.36 14.23
CA ARG A 43 -6.87 -1.46 13.69
C ARG A 43 -6.23 -2.03 12.42
N THR A 44 -6.08 -3.35 12.31
CA THR A 44 -5.62 -4.00 11.06
C THR A 44 -6.59 -3.71 9.91
N VAL A 45 -7.90 -3.88 10.14
CA VAL A 45 -8.92 -3.57 9.13
C VAL A 45 -8.94 -2.07 8.78
N GLU A 46 -8.78 -1.18 9.77
CA GLU A 46 -8.66 0.27 9.53
C GLU A 46 -7.41 0.61 8.70
N ASN A 47 -6.25 0.02 9.01
CA ASN A 47 -5.02 0.19 8.24
C ASN A 47 -5.21 -0.26 6.78
N MET A 48 -5.82 -1.43 6.56
CA MET A 48 -6.14 -1.91 5.20
C MET A 48 -7.06 -0.93 4.45
N PHE A 49 -8.05 -0.37 5.14
CA PHE A 49 -8.95 0.63 4.57
C PHE A 49 -8.21 1.93 4.20
N HIS A 50 -7.33 2.44 5.06
CA HIS A 50 -6.52 3.63 4.75
C HIS A 50 -5.56 3.40 3.59
N VAL A 51 -4.91 2.23 3.52
CA VAL A 51 -4.05 1.87 2.38
C VAL A 51 -4.83 1.78 1.08
N SER A 52 -6.09 1.35 1.12
CA SER A 52 -6.95 1.34 -0.07
C SER A 52 -7.13 2.75 -0.67
N PHE A 53 -7.15 3.80 0.16
CA PHE A 53 -7.17 5.18 -0.33
C PHE A 53 -5.86 5.57 -0.99
N LEU A 54 -4.71 5.19 -0.42
CA LEU A 54 -3.41 5.46 -1.03
C LEU A 54 -3.28 4.81 -2.42
N ILE A 55 -3.79 3.59 -2.57
CA ILE A 55 -3.79 2.88 -3.86
C ILE A 55 -4.77 3.54 -4.84
N ARG A 56 -6.00 3.85 -4.39
CA ARG A 56 -7.02 4.53 -5.21
C ARG A 56 -6.52 5.88 -5.72
N ASP A 57 -5.80 6.62 -4.88
CA ASP A 57 -5.33 7.97 -5.16
C ASP A 57 -3.97 7.98 -5.87
N GLY A 58 -3.42 6.79 -6.21
CA GLY A 58 -2.18 6.65 -6.96
C GLY A 58 -0.92 7.01 -6.18
N LEU A 59 -1.00 7.07 -4.85
CA LEU A 59 0.11 7.39 -3.95
C LEU A 59 0.91 6.15 -3.54
N ALA A 60 0.30 4.96 -3.61
CA ALA A 60 0.93 3.68 -3.38
C ALA A 60 0.51 2.66 -4.46
N ARG A 61 1.35 1.66 -4.70
CA ARG A 61 1.09 0.53 -5.58
C ARG A 61 1.21 -0.77 -4.80
N LEU A 62 0.31 -1.69 -5.08
CA LEU A 62 0.39 -3.08 -4.64
C LEU A 62 0.83 -3.96 -5.81
N ARG A 63 1.81 -4.83 -5.60
CA ARG A 63 2.25 -5.84 -6.57
C ARG A 63 2.54 -7.16 -5.87
N LEU A 64 2.74 -8.22 -6.64
CA LEU A 64 3.23 -9.50 -6.11
C LEU A 64 4.75 -9.57 -6.28
N ASP A 65 5.44 -10.08 -5.27
CA ASP A 65 6.86 -10.41 -5.37
C ASP A 65 7.09 -11.76 -6.07
N ASP A 66 8.34 -12.23 -6.04
CA ASP A 66 8.75 -13.50 -6.67
C ASP A 66 8.05 -14.71 -6.03
N ASP A 67 7.77 -14.64 -4.73
CA ASP A 67 7.05 -15.64 -3.95
C ASP A 67 5.52 -15.54 -4.07
N LYS A 68 5.04 -14.61 -4.91
CA LYS A 68 3.61 -14.32 -5.11
C LYS A 68 2.93 -13.75 -3.86
N LEU A 69 3.69 -13.12 -2.97
CA LEU A 69 3.18 -12.43 -1.80
C LEU A 69 2.95 -10.94 -2.12
N PRO A 70 1.90 -10.32 -1.55
CA PRO A 70 1.60 -8.92 -1.80
C PRO A 70 2.61 -8.01 -1.11
N VAL A 71 3.19 -7.09 -1.89
CA VAL A 71 4.10 -6.05 -1.41
C VAL A 71 3.61 -4.67 -1.84
N ILE A 72 3.84 -3.67 -0.98
CA ILE A 72 3.43 -2.28 -1.16
C ILE A 72 4.64 -1.38 -1.34
N GLU A 73 4.53 -0.43 -2.28
CA GLU A 73 5.55 0.58 -2.56
C GLU A 73 4.92 1.95 -2.83
N PRO A 74 5.57 3.07 -2.45
CA PRO A 74 5.12 4.40 -2.83
C PRO A 74 5.29 4.60 -4.33
N VAL A 75 4.31 5.25 -4.96
CA VAL A 75 4.46 5.67 -6.36
C VAL A 75 5.40 6.87 -6.38
N LYS A 76 6.54 6.75 -7.07
CA LYS A 76 7.44 7.89 -7.30
C LYS A 76 6.74 8.86 -8.25
N ASP A 77 6.80 10.15 -7.93
CA ASP A 77 6.31 11.25 -8.77
C ASP A 77 7.20 11.36 -10.03
N ASN A 78 7.07 10.39 -10.94
CA ASN A 78 7.81 10.38 -12.18
C ASN A 78 7.09 11.32 -13.15
N LYS A 79 7.45 12.61 -13.11
CA LYS A 79 7.31 13.50 -14.27
C LYS A 79 8.17 13.08 -15.47
N GLU A 80 8.95 12.01 -15.33
CA GLU A 80 9.81 11.44 -16.36
C GLU A 80 9.69 9.91 -16.28
N LYS A 81 8.78 9.32 -17.06
CA LYS A 81 8.81 7.92 -17.55
C LYS A 81 7.68 7.70 -18.55
N GLU A 82 7.64 8.54 -19.59
CA GLU A 82 7.49 8.01 -20.94
C GLU A 82 8.92 7.66 -21.38
N GLU A 83 9.12 6.50 -21.99
CA GLU A 83 10.41 5.92 -22.46
C GLU A 83 10.99 4.79 -21.58
N GLY A 84 10.70 3.56 -22.02
CA GLY A 84 11.62 2.44 -21.91
C GLY A 84 11.41 1.49 -20.73
N GLY A 85 10.47 0.55 -20.87
CA GLY A 85 10.35 -0.62 -20.01
C GLY A 85 8.95 -1.20 -20.07
N GLU A 86 8.84 -2.38 -20.68
CA GLU A 86 7.61 -3.14 -20.91
C GLU A 86 6.88 -3.44 -19.60
N ASP A 87 6.05 -2.51 -19.14
CA ASP A 87 4.91 -2.75 -18.25
C ASP A 87 3.79 -1.79 -18.69
N GLU A 88 3.43 -1.88 -19.97
CA GLU A 88 2.18 -1.37 -20.53
C GLU A 88 0.99 -2.17 -19.98
N HIS A 89 0.79 -2.16 -18.67
CA HIS A 89 -0.53 -2.40 -18.07
C HIS A 89 -1.07 -1.07 -17.55
N SER A 90 -1.19 -0.16 -18.52
CA SER A 90 -2.24 0.85 -18.67
C SER A 90 -2.50 1.83 -17.53
N ALA A 91 -2.41 3.11 -17.88
CA ALA A 91 -3.14 4.24 -17.27
C ALA A 91 -4.69 4.08 -17.28
N GLY A 92 -5.20 2.86 -17.45
CA GLY A 92 -6.59 2.42 -17.43
C GLY A 92 -6.79 1.01 -16.85
N ALA A 93 -5.74 0.28 -16.42
CA ALA A 93 -5.90 -0.96 -15.68
C ALA A 93 -6.23 -0.59 -14.25
N ARG A 94 -7.48 -0.81 -13.87
CA ARG A 94 -7.83 -0.94 -12.47
C ARG A 94 -7.14 -2.20 -11.95
N ASN A 95 -5.99 -2.04 -11.32
CA ASN A 95 -5.36 -3.10 -10.54
C ASN A 95 -6.23 -3.36 -9.30
N GLN A 96 -7.23 -4.23 -9.46
CA GLN A 96 -8.07 -4.70 -8.37
C GLN A 96 -7.40 -5.90 -7.72
N VAL A 97 -7.15 -5.80 -6.42
CA VAL A 97 -6.67 -6.91 -5.60
C VAL A 97 -7.72 -7.19 -4.53
N VAL A 98 -8.08 -8.46 -4.39
CA VAL A 98 -8.98 -8.93 -3.33
C VAL A 98 -8.13 -9.68 -2.32
N ILE A 99 -8.11 -9.18 -1.09
CA ILE A 99 -7.39 -9.79 0.03
C ILE A 99 -8.44 -10.26 1.02
N SER A 100 -8.31 -11.50 1.46
CA SER A 100 -9.14 -12.07 2.53
C SER A 100 -8.28 -12.17 3.78
N LEU A 101 -8.85 -11.75 4.91
CA LEU A 101 -8.25 -11.84 6.22
C LEU A 101 -9.36 -12.08 7.23
N ASN A 102 -9.29 -13.18 7.96
CA ASN A 102 -10.18 -13.47 9.07
C ASN A 102 -9.47 -13.35 10.42
N TYR A 103 -10.24 -13.35 11.51
CA TYR A 103 -9.70 -13.17 12.86
C TYR A 103 -8.71 -14.28 13.27
N GLN A 104 -8.89 -15.51 12.78
CA GLN A 104 -7.97 -16.62 13.08
C GLN A 104 -6.66 -16.50 12.30
N GLU A 105 -6.70 -15.98 11.07
CA GLU A 105 -5.49 -15.70 10.27
C GLU A 105 -4.69 -14.51 10.81
N TRP A 106 -5.36 -13.58 11.49
CA TRP A 106 -4.72 -12.42 12.12
C TRP A 106 -4.03 -12.75 13.47
N GLN A 107 -4.50 -13.78 14.19
CA GLN A 107 -3.94 -14.23 15.48
C GLN A 107 -2.70 -15.11 15.30
#